data_AF-A0A6J0MA19-F1
#
_entry.id   AF-A0A6J0MA19-F1
#
_cell.length_a   1.000
_cell.length_b   1.000
_cell.length_c   1.000
_cell.angle_alpha   90.00
_cell.angle_beta   90.00
_cell.angle_gamma   90.00
#
_symmetry.space_group_name_H-M   'P 1'
#
loop_
_entity.id
_entity.type
_entity.pdbx_description
1 polymer ?
#
loop_
_entity_poly.entity_id
_entity_poly.type
_entity_poly.pdbx_seq_one_letter_code
_entity_poly.pdbx_strand_id
1 'polypeptide(L)'
;MMRHTMKLLGQQARRIQPSNIAPISIRHAGTLVSPLRNNNPLLLRIATALDQKTPVVQALEQWREQGNQVKPSDLRCIIKKLQDSEHFSHALQISEWMSSHRVYTLFPEDVASRVLLIDTVLGLKEAERFFETIPETMKDYTVYTTLLTLYARNNNTLDKAEAVFEKMRDLGFLLKPTPYNLMLSLYSPLKRHGDVNNLLTEMEDNNVEPDDLTANHALLVYAAVSDIKAMEKFLSSNQRIKLEWGTCIDMAKAYLKSGSTEKSLAMLHRTELLVDCASRKPAYEALMSVYGDVGEREDVYRIWELHKNAGSSNEGYRAVISALSSIGDMEGAEVIYREWELGGLPFDASIPNTLISGYHALGMERRLRN
;
A
#
# COMPACT_ATOMS: atom_id res chain seq x y z
N MET A 1 -22.81 -24.84 -28.33
CA MET A 1 -22.65 -24.60 -26.88
C MET A 1 -22.83 -23.11 -26.55
N MET A 2 -22.36 -22.18 -27.41
CA MET A 2 -22.52 -20.73 -27.20
C MET A 2 -23.93 -20.15 -27.43
N ARG A 3 -24.86 -20.90 -28.05
CA ARG A 3 -26.28 -20.50 -28.09
C ARG A 3 -26.93 -20.41 -26.70
N HIS A 4 -26.37 -21.11 -25.70
CA HIS A 4 -26.87 -21.06 -24.33
C HIS A 4 -26.31 -19.84 -23.59
N THR A 5 -25.01 -19.57 -23.72
CA THR A 5 -24.33 -18.41 -23.09
C THR A 5 -24.79 -17.07 -23.69
N MET A 6 -24.98 -16.95 -25.02
CA MET A 6 -25.56 -15.74 -25.62
C MET A 6 -27.05 -15.54 -25.31
N LYS A 7 -27.82 -16.62 -25.11
CA LYS A 7 -29.21 -16.51 -24.61
C LYS A 7 -29.28 -16.08 -23.15
N LEU A 8 -28.35 -16.53 -22.31
CA LEU A 8 -28.24 -16.15 -20.90
C LEU A 8 -27.87 -14.67 -20.74
N LEU A 9 -26.90 -14.17 -21.53
CA LEU A 9 -26.53 -12.76 -21.58
C LEU A 9 -27.69 -11.85 -22.02
N GLY A 10 -28.55 -12.31 -22.95
CA GLY A 10 -29.74 -11.58 -23.40
C GLY A 10 -30.93 -11.63 -22.42
N GLN A 11 -31.03 -12.63 -21.56
CA GLN A 11 -32.14 -12.79 -20.61
C GLN A 11 -31.89 -12.13 -19.25
N GLN A 12 -30.63 -11.95 -18.83
CA GLN A 12 -30.28 -11.31 -17.55
C GLN A 12 -30.19 -9.78 -17.60
N ALA A 13 -30.30 -9.16 -18.78
CA ALA A 13 -30.29 -7.69 -18.96
C ALA A 13 -31.58 -6.97 -18.49
N ARG A 14 -32.55 -7.68 -17.89
CA ARG A 14 -33.76 -7.09 -17.29
C ARG A 14 -33.86 -7.43 -15.80
N ARG A 15 -32.96 -6.89 -14.98
CA ARG A 15 -33.17 -6.64 -13.54
C ARG A 15 -31.97 -5.88 -12.98
N ILE A 16 -32.11 -4.56 -12.86
CA ILE A 16 -31.26 -3.64 -12.11
C ILE A 16 -32.26 -2.66 -11.47
N GLN A 17 -32.36 -2.40 -10.16
CA GLN A 17 -31.44 -1.91 -9.10
C GLN A 17 -32.11 -2.12 -7.70
N PRO A 18 -31.56 -1.69 -6.54
CA PRO A 18 -30.24 -1.12 -6.21
C PRO A 18 -29.51 -1.79 -5.01
N SER A 19 -28.24 -1.35 -4.85
CA SER A 19 -27.46 -1.21 -3.60
C SER A 19 -27.27 -2.43 -2.68
N ASN A 20 -26.04 -2.94 -2.64
CA ASN A 20 -25.49 -3.60 -1.45
C ASN A 20 -24.02 -3.24 -1.29
N ILE A 21 -23.75 -2.27 -0.44
CA ILE A 21 -22.45 -2.06 0.19
C ILE A 21 -22.31 -3.18 1.21
N ALA A 22 -21.32 -4.06 1.04
CA ALA A 22 -20.98 -5.04 2.04
C ALA A 22 -20.31 -4.34 3.24
N PRO A 23 -20.72 -4.66 4.48
CA PRO A 23 -20.10 -4.09 5.67
C PRO A 23 -18.69 -4.65 5.84
N ILE A 24 -17.76 -3.75 6.14
CA ILE A 24 -16.42 -4.10 6.62
C ILE A 24 -16.60 -4.90 7.92
N SER A 25 -15.84 -5.99 8.02
CA SER A 25 -15.83 -6.93 9.14
C SER A 25 -15.73 -6.21 10.49
N ILE A 26 -16.81 -6.29 11.27
CA ILE A 26 -16.85 -5.90 12.68
C ILE A 26 -16.06 -6.95 13.46
N ARG A 27 -14.77 -6.68 13.69
CA ARG A 27 -14.09 -7.29 14.83
C ARG A 27 -14.76 -6.76 16.09
N HIS A 28 -15.29 -7.69 16.86
CA HIS A 28 -16.00 -7.42 18.10
C HIS A 28 -15.12 -6.58 19.02
N ALA A 29 -15.75 -5.56 19.63
CA ALA A 29 -15.17 -4.77 20.70
C ALA A 29 -14.63 -5.69 21.79
N GLY A 30 -13.31 -5.92 21.75
CA GLY A 30 -12.58 -6.43 22.90
C GLY A 30 -12.70 -5.40 24.01
N THR A 31 -13.00 -5.88 25.22
CA THR A 31 -13.10 -5.06 26.42
C THR A 31 -11.86 -4.15 26.55
N LEU A 32 -12.08 -2.85 26.77
CA LEU A 32 -11.07 -1.77 26.90
C LEU A 32 -9.92 -2.08 27.90
N VAL A 33 -10.09 -3.11 28.71
CA VAL A 33 -9.20 -3.52 29.81
C VAL A 33 -8.02 -4.38 29.35
N SER A 34 -8.09 -5.07 28.19
CA SER A 34 -7.03 -6.02 27.80
C SER A 34 -5.76 -5.42 27.16
N PRO A 35 -5.79 -4.31 26.38
CA PRO A 35 -4.56 -3.71 25.81
C PRO A 35 -3.85 -2.75 26.78
N LEU A 36 -4.52 -2.32 27.84
CA LEU A 36 -4.04 -1.28 28.76
C LEU A 36 -3.38 -1.82 30.04
N ARG A 37 -3.09 -3.12 30.13
CA ARG A 37 -2.40 -3.73 31.28
C ARG A 37 -0.96 -3.23 31.38
N ASN A 38 -0.75 -2.21 32.20
CA ASN A 38 0.54 -1.73 32.66
C ASN A 38 0.41 -1.33 34.12
N ASN A 39 1.47 -1.43 34.91
CA ASN A 39 1.47 -1.01 36.33
C ASN A 39 1.41 0.52 36.52
N ASN A 40 1.04 1.29 35.49
CA ASN A 40 0.95 2.73 35.56
C ASN A 40 -0.46 3.13 36.07
N PRO A 41 -0.57 3.70 37.29
CA PRO A 41 -1.86 4.02 37.89
C PRO A 41 -2.59 5.17 37.17
N LEU A 42 -1.86 6.08 36.52
CA LEU A 42 -2.44 7.14 35.69
C LEU A 42 -3.09 6.57 34.43
N LEU A 43 -2.44 5.57 33.79
CA LEU A 43 -3.02 4.88 32.64
C LEU A 43 -4.32 4.16 33.00
N LEU A 44 -4.37 3.49 34.16
CA LEU A 44 -5.58 2.83 34.64
C LEU A 44 -6.70 3.84 34.91
N ARG A 45 -6.37 5.01 35.48
CA ARG A 45 -7.33 6.10 35.72
C ARG A 45 -7.92 6.62 34.42
N ILE A 46 -7.09 6.80 33.40
CA ILE A 46 -7.54 7.24 32.06
C ILE A 46 -8.38 6.16 31.39
N ALA A 47 -7.98 4.88 31.48
CA ALA A 47 -8.79 3.76 30.99
C ALA A 47 -10.18 3.75 31.64
N THR A 48 -10.23 3.92 32.96
CA THR A 48 -11.49 4.01 33.72
C THR A 48 -12.34 5.21 33.29
N ALA A 49 -11.70 6.37 33.03
CA ALA A 49 -12.40 7.55 32.54
C ALA A 49 -13.00 7.33 31.14
N LEU A 50 -12.28 6.63 30.26
CA LEU A 50 -12.77 6.23 28.94
C LEU A 50 -13.97 5.29 29.03
N ASP A 51 -13.90 4.27 29.90
CA ASP A 51 -15.02 3.35 30.17
C ASP A 51 -16.27 4.11 30.68
N GLN A 52 -16.05 5.12 31.52
CA GLN A 52 -17.10 5.96 32.12
C GLN A 52 -17.51 7.14 31.23
N LYS A 53 -16.97 7.26 30.01
CA LYS A 53 -17.18 8.41 29.09
C LYS A 53 -16.91 9.77 29.73
N THR A 54 -16.03 9.81 30.72
CA THR A 54 -15.58 11.05 31.37
C THR A 54 -14.49 11.69 30.51
N PRO A 55 -14.48 13.02 30.34
CA PRO A 55 -13.41 13.71 29.61
C PRO A 55 -12.03 13.38 30.18
N VAL A 56 -11.11 12.94 29.32
CA VAL A 56 -9.77 12.48 29.75
C VAL A 56 -8.98 13.61 30.41
N VAL A 57 -9.16 14.85 29.95
CA VAL A 57 -8.57 16.05 30.56
C VAL A 57 -9.01 16.23 32.01
N GLN A 58 -10.29 16.01 32.31
CA GLN A 58 -10.82 16.11 33.67
C GLN A 58 -10.20 15.05 34.59
N ALA A 59 -9.99 13.83 34.07
CA ALA A 59 -9.33 12.77 34.83
C ALA A 59 -7.85 13.12 35.14
N LEU A 60 -7.15 13.77 34.22
CA LEU A 60 -5.78 14.27 34.43
C LEU A 60 -5.73 15.39 35.48
N GLU A 61 -6.67 16.32 35.43
CA GLU A 61 -6.75 17.43 36.39
C GLU A 61 -7.04 16.92 37.80
N GLN A 62 -8.03 16.04 37.96
CA GLN A 62 -8.34 15.40 39.25
C GLN A 62 -7.13 14.64 39.81
N TRP A 63 -6.41 13.92 38.96
CA TRP A 63 -5.22 13.18 39.38
C TRP A 63 -4.14 14.11 39.94
N ARG A 64 -3.95 15.26 39.31
CA ARG A 64 -3.02 16.31 39.76
C ARG A 64 -3.51 16.99 41.04
N GLU A 65 -4.80 17.30 41.16
CA GLU A 65 -5.41 17.91 42.36
C GLU A 65 -5.26 17.01 43.59
N GLN A 66 -5.25 15.70 43.41
CA GLN A 66 -4.96 14.72 44.46
C GLN A 66 -3.48 14.70 44.90
N GLY A 67 -2.64 15.61 44.37
CA GLY A 67 -1.22 15.72 44.71
C GLY A 67 -0.33 14.72 43.99
N ASN A 68 -0.87 13.93 43.05
CA ASN A 68 -0.08 12.96 42.31
C ASN A 68 0.75 13.65 41.22
N GLN A 69 1.98 13.15 41.01
CA GLN A 69 2.83 13.63 39.93
C GLN A 69 2.37 13.06 38.57
N VAL A 70 2.32 13.92 37.57
CA VAL A 70 2.12 13.54 36.16
C VAL A 70 3.45 13.72 35.45
N LYS A 71 4.10 12.62 35.06
CA LYS A 71 5.39 12.69 34.36
C LYS A 71 5.15 12.82 32.84
N PRO A 72 5.93 13.65 32.11
CA PRO A 72 5.84 13.73 30.65
C PRO A 72 6.01 12.36 29.96
N SER A 73 6.90 11.51 30.48
CA SER A 73 7.12 10.15 29.97
C SER A 73 5.87 9.28 30.05
N ASP A 74 5.10 9.42 31.12
CA ASP A 74 3.86 8.67 31.32
C ASP A 74 2.80 9.12 30.32
N LEU A 75 2.67 10.45 30.11
CA LEU A 75 1.74 11.00 29.12
C LEU A 75 2.09 10.58 27.69
N ARG A 76 3.38 10.61 27.31
CA ARG A 76 3.84 10.10 26.01
C ARG A 76 3.51 8.62 25.82
N CYS A 77 3.70 7.81 26.87
CA CYS A 77 3.34 6.39 26.84
C CYS A 77 1.82 6.20 26.69
N ILE A 78 1.00 7.00 27.40
CA ILE A 78 -0.46 6.97 27.28
C ILE A 78 -0.90 7.37 25.87
N ILE A 79 -0.38 8.48 25.32
CA ILE A 79 -0.67 8.94 23.96
C ILE A 79 -0.39 7.83 22.95
N LYS A 80 0.80 7.20 23.04
CA LYS A 80 1.17 6.09 22.16
C LYS A 80 0.19 4.92 22.26
N LYS A 81 -0.16 4.49 23.48
CA LYS A 81 -1.14 3.40 23.68
C LYS A 81 -2.53 3.73 23.14
N LEU A 82 -2.95 4.99 23.24
CA LEU A 82 -4.22 5.45 22.68
C LEU A 82 -4.16 5.46 21.15
N GLN A 83 -3.04 5.85 20.55
CA GLN A 83 -2.82 5.73 19.09
C GLN A 83 -2.87 4.26 18.65
N ASP A 84 -2.17 3.37 19.36
CA ASP A 84 -2.15 1.92 19.06
C ASP A 84 -3.55 1.28 19.20
N SER A 85 -4.43 1.88 20.00
CA SER A 85 -5.81 1.44 20.21
C SER A 85 -6.83 2.26 19.39
N GLU A 86 -6.39 3.08 18.43
CA GLU A 86 -7.23 3.95 17.58
C GLU A 86 -8.08 5.00 18.30
N HIS A 87 -7.75 5.35 19.54
CA HIS A 87 -8.40 6.40 20.34
C HIS A 87 -7.77 7.78 20.11
N PHE A 88 -7.68 8.21 18.83
CA PHE A 88 -6.92 9.39 18.42
C PHE A 88 -7.45 10.72 19.01
N SER A 89 -8.76 10.86 19.20
CA SER A 89 -9.36 12.07 19.79
C SER A 89 -8.89 12.29 21.23
N HIS A 90 -8.83 11.23 22.03
CA HIS A 90 -8.33 11.29 23.40
C HIS A 90 -6.82 11.52 23.45
N ALA A 91 -6.07 10.87 22.55
CA ALA A 91 -4.63 11.12 22.41
C ALA A 91 -4.34 12.59 22.08
N LEU A 92 -5.14 13.19 21.19
CA LEU A 92 -5.06 14.61 20.85
C LEU A 92 -5.34 15.51 22.06
N GLN A 93 -6.41 15.24 22.80
CA GLN A 93 -6.74 15.99 24.02
C GLN A 93 -5.61 15.99 25.06
N ILE A 94 -4.99 14.82 25.29
CA ILE A 94 -3.84 14.71 26.21
C ILE A 94 -2.65 15.52 25.67
N SER A 95 -2.38 15.42 24.36
CA SER A 95 -1.30 16.18 23.72
C SER A 95 -1.52 17.68 23.84
N GLU A 96 -2.72 18.19 23.57
CA GLU A 96 -3.06 19.62 23.73
C GLU A 96 -2.92 20.08 25.19
N TRP A 97 -3.38 19.24 26.13
CA TRP A 97 -3.24 19.51 27.56
C TRP A 97 -1.77 19.62 28.00
N MET A 98 -0.89 18.78 27.45
CA MET A 98 0.56 18.91 27.68
C MET A 98 1.09 20.27 27.22
N SER A 99 0.56 20.83 26.14
CA SER A 99 0.98 22.15 25.63
C SER A 99 0.43 23.33 26.41
N SER A 100 -0.79 23.22 26.96
CA SER A 100 -1.36 24.30 27.78
C SER A 100 -0.63 24.47 29.12
N HIS A 101 0.05 23.42 29.58
CA HIS A 101 0.79 23.40 30.84
C HIS A 101 2.29 23.63 30.63
N ARG A 102 2.73 24.89 30.77
CA ARG A 102 4.14 25.34 30.60
C ARG A 102 5.19 24.62 31.49
N VAL A 103 4.75 23.79 32.42
CA VAL A 103 5.61 22.96 33.28
C VAL A 103 6.23 21.79 32.50
N TYR A 104 5.64 21.41 31.37
CA TYR A 104 6.14 20.31 30.55
C TYR A 104 7.06 20.80 29.43
N THR A 105 8.28 20.29 29.42
CA THR A 105 9.21 20.45 28.30
C THR A 105 8.76 19.58 27.14
N LEU A 106 8.36 20.22 26.04
CA LEU A 106 8.02 19.57 24.78
C LEU A 106 9.26 19.41 23.93
N PHE A 107 9.35 18.28 23.25
CA PHE A 107 10.37 18.01 22.23
C PHE A 107 9.72 18.01 20.83
N PRO A 108 10.51 18.16 19.75
CA PRO A 108 9.98 18.10 18.40
C PRO A 108 9.17 16.82 18.11
N GLU A 109 9.50 15.70 18.74
CA GLU A 109 8.75 14.44 18.64
C GLU A 109 7.32 14.56 19.21
N ASP A 110 7.12 15.33 20.27
CA ASP A 110 5.79 15.61 20.84
C ASP A 110 4.95 16.43 19.85
N VAL A 111 5.60 17.40 19.20
CA VAL A 111 4.98 18.28 18.20
C VAL A 111 4.63 17.50 16.94
N ALA A 112 5.55 16.67 16.44
CA ALA A 112 5.33 15.77 15.31
C ALA A 112 4.16 14.80 15.57
N SER A 113 4.12 14.19 16.76
CA SER A 113 3.01 13.33 17.17
C SER A 113 1.68 14.11 17.17
N ARG A 114 1.69 15.37 17.63
CA ARG A 114 0.49 16.22 17.57
C ARG A 114 0.05 16.56 16.15
N VAL A 115 0.98 16.89 15.24
CA VAL A 115 0.65 17.14 13.82
C VAL A 115 -0.08 15.94 13.23
N LEU A 116 0.42 14.72 13.47
CA LEU A 116 -0.21 13.48 13.01
C LEU A 116 -1.60 13.25 13.65
N LEU A 117 -1.74 13.53 14.96
CA LEU A 117 -3.04 13.42 15.65
C LEU A 117 -4.07 14.41 15.11
N ILE A 118 -3.67 15.65 14.83
CA ILE A 118 -4.56 16.66 14.25
C ILE A 118 -5.01 16.23 12.86
N ASP A 119 -4.10 15.76 12.01
CA ASP A 119 -4.47 15.23 10.69
C ASP A 119 -5.48 14.07 10.80
N THR A 120 -5.24 13.14 11.73
CA THR A 120 -6.09 11.96 11.93
C THR A 120 -7.49 12.33 12.44
N VAL A 121 -7.60 13.31 13.34
CA VAL A 121 -8.85 13.65 14.02
C VAL A 121 -9.62 14.77 13.33
N LEU A 122 -8.91 15.78 12.83
CA LEU A 122 -9.46 17.05 12.31
C LEU A 122 -9.19 17.24 10.80
N GLY A 123 -8.28 16.46 10.22
CA GLY A 123 -7.92 16.48 8.81
C GLY A 123 -6.71 17.35 8.48
N LEU A 124 -6.13 17.10 7.30
CA LEU A 124 -4.90 17.70 6.82
C LEU A 124 -4.86 19.24 6.93
N LYS A 125 -5.96 19.92 6.58
CA LYS A 125 -6.02 21.40 6.62
C LYS A 125 -5.79 21.97 8.02
N GLU A 126 -6.28 21.29 9.04
CA GLU A 126 -6.07 21.71 10.43
C GLU A 126 -4.64 21.39 10.89
N ALA A 127 -4.07 20.29 10.40
CA ALA A 127 -2.66 19.95 10.66
C ALA A 127 -1.71 20.98 10.03
N GLU A 128 -2.00 21.46 8.81
CA GLU A 128 -1.27 22.55 8.15
C GLU A 128 -1.35 23.84 8.96
N ARG A 129 -2.55 24.24 9.39
CA ARG A 129 -2.73 25.43 10.21
C ARG A 129 -1.97 25.32 11.53
N PHE A 130 -2.01 24.16 12.18
CA PHE A 130 -1.21 23.94 13.38
C PHE A 130 0.28 24.02 13.08
N PHE A 131 0.75 23.43 11.98
CA PHE A 131 2.15 23.46 11.57
C PHE A 131 2.69 24.89 11.41
N GLU A 132 1.89 25.80 10.84
CA GLU A 132 2.23 27.21 10.71
C GLU A 132 2.45 27.90 12.07
N THR A 133 1.74 27.47 13.12
CA THR A 133 1.89 28.04 14.48
C THR A 133 3.10 27.52 15.24
N ILE A 134 3.76 26.45 14.78
CA ILE A 134 4.93 25.89 15.45
C ILE A 134 6.12 26.86 15.31
N PRO A 135 6.84 27.20 16.41
CA PRO A 135 8.07 27.98 16.32
C PRO A 135 9.12 27.29 15.43
N GLU A 136 9.84 28.04 14.60
CA GLU A 136 10.88 27.48 13.71
C GLU A 136 11.93 26.65 14.47
N THR A 137 12.25 27.02 15.70
CA THR A 137 13.19 26.26 16.56
C THR A 137 12.70 24.87 16.95
N MET A 138 11.40 24.59 16.80
CA MET A 138 10.78 23.29 17.07
C MET A 138 10.50 22.49 15.79
N LYS A 139 10.64 23.10 14.60
CA LYS A 139 10.46 22.43 13.30
C LYS A 139 11.75 21.75 12.87
N ASP A 140 12.10 20.67 13.57
CA ASP A 140 13.28 19.88 13.24
C ASP A 140 13.01 18.90 12.08
N TYR A 141 14.01 18.05 11.79
CA TYR A 141 13.90 16.95 10.85
C TYR A 141 12.61 16.12 11.05
N THR A 142 12.27 15.79 12.30
CA THR A 142 11.13 14.92 12.63
C THR A 142 9.80 15.58 12.28
N VAL A 143 9.65 16.87 12.61
CA VAL A 143 8.43 17.64 12.33
C VAL A 143 8.23 17.84 10.83
N TYR A 144 9.29 18.19 10.08
CA TYR A 144 9.20 18.31 8.63
C TYR A 144 8.94 16.97 7.93
N THR A 145 9.63 15.89 8.36
CA THR A 145 9.38 14.54 7.82
C THR A 145 7.95 14.09 8.07
N THR A 146 7.37 14.48 9.21
CA THR A 146 5.96 14.19 9.52
C THR A 146 5.03 14.90 8.55
N LEU A 147 5.23 16.21 8.32
CA LEU A 147 4.43 16.96 7.35
C LEU A 147 4.56 16.38 5.93
N LEU A 148 5.79 16.05 5.52
CA LEU A 148 6.05 15.40 4.23
C LEU A 148 5.33 14.04 4.12
N THR A 149 5.31 13.26 5.20
CA THR A 149 4.58 11.98 5.27
C THR A 149 3.09 12.19 5.08
N LEU A 150 2.51 13.26 5.64
CA LEU A 150 1.09 13.58 5.42
C LEU A 150 0.80 13.88 3.95
N TYR A 151 1.66 14.64 3.28
CA TYR A 151 1.51 14.94 1.85
C TYR A 151 1.76 13.75 0.94
N ALA A 152 2.67 12.84 1.31
CA ALA A 152 2.95 11.64 0.53
C ALA A 152 1.77 10.65 0.45
N ARG A 153 0.75 10.80 1.30
CA ARG A 153 -0.45 9.93 1.30
C ARG A 153 -1.37 10.17 0.11
N ASN A 154 -1.26 11.31 -0.58
CA ASN A 154 -2.16 11.64 -1.69
C ASN A 154 -1.41 12.40 -2.79
N ASN A 155 -1.60 11.98 -4.04
CA ASN A 155 -1.00 12.63 -5.20
C ASN A 155 -1.49 14.08 -5.41
N ASN A 156 -2.67 14.45 -4.87
CA ASN A 156 -3.18 15.82 -4.96
C ASN A 156 -2.37 16.83 -4.13
N THR A 157 -1.44 16.37 -3.29
CA THR A 157 -0.57 17.22 -2.46
C THR A 157 0.89 17.21 -2.94
N LEU A 158 1.14 16.81 -4.19
CA LEU A 158 2.48 16.76 -4.78
C LEU A 158 3.23 18.08 -4.67
N ASP A 159 2.63 19.19 -5.12
CA ASP A 159 3.27 20.51 -5.07
C ASP A 159 3.65 20.93 -3.64
N LYS A 160 2.83 20.53 -2.65
CA LYS A 160 3.11 20.80 -1.23
C LYS A 160 4.21 19.91 -0.68
N ALA A 161 4.26 18.63 -1.10
CA ALA A 161 5.34 17.72 -0.76
C ALA A 161 6.67 18.22 -1.33
N GLU A 162 6.68 18.65 -2.59
CA GLU A 162 7.85 19.26 -3.23
C GLU A 162 8.30 20.50 -2.47
N ALA A 163 7.39 21.43 -2.15
CA ALA A 163 7.74 22.63 -1.38
C ALA A 163 8.32 22.32 0.01
N VAL A 164 7.80 21.31 0.71
CA VAL A 164 8.36 20.87 1.99
C VAL A 164 9.72 20.21 1.81
N PHE A 165 9.90 19.40 0.78
CA PHE A 165 11.17 18.74 0.48
C PHE A 165 12.26 19.76 0.13
N GLU A 166 11.94 20.78 -0.69
CA GLU A 166 12.81 21.93 -0.95
C GLU A 166 13.18 22.65 0.35
N LYS A 167 12.21 22.89 1.24
CA LYS A 167 12.49 23.52 2.53
C LYS A 167 13.42 22.65 3.40
N MET A 168 13.24 21.33 3.38
CA MET A 168 14.14 20.39 4.06
C MET A 168 15.56 20.41 3.48
N ARG A 169 15.69 20.60 2.16
CA ARG A 169 16.97 20.79 1.48
C ARG A 169 17.69 22.04 1.99
N ASP A 170 17.01 23.18 2.01
CA ASP A 170 17.57 24.46 2.49
C ASP A 170 18.04 24.39 3.95
N LEU A 171 17.38 23.56 4.76
CA LEU A 171 17.69 23.35 6.17
C LEU A 171 18.77 22.28 6.41
N GLY A 172 19.25 21.59 5.37
CA GLY A 172 20.22 20.52 5.48
C GLY A 172 19.66 19.25 6.14
N PHE A 173 18.35 18.99 6.02
CA PHE A 173 17.67 17.85 6.63
C PHE A 173 17.67 16.58 5.77
N LEU A 174 18.26 16.62 4.57
CA LEU A 174 18.29 15.51 3.62
C LEU A 174 19.49 14.57 3.82
N LEU A 175 19.70 14.14 5.07
CA LEU A 175 20.83 13.26 5.46
C LEU A 175 20.39 11.83 5.78
N LYS A 176 19.15 11.46 5.43
CA LYS A 176 18.55 10.15 5.70
C LYS A 176 17.70 9.69 4.51
N PRO A 177 17.47 8.38 4.32
CA PRO A 177 16.66 7.89 3.20
C PRO A 177 15.19 8.30 3.24
N THR A 178 14.62 8.52 4.43
CA THR A 178 13.17 8.69 4.61
C THR A 178 12.54 9.80 3.75
N PRO A 179 13.07 11.05 3.71
CA PRO A 179 12.47 12.09 2.88
C PRO A 179 12.50 11.76 1.39
N TYR A 180 13.59 11.14 0.91
CA TYR A 180 13.72 10.68 -0.48
C TYR A 180 12.69 9.60 -0.80
N ASN A 181 12.53 8.61 0.08
CA ASN A 181 11.56 7.53 -0.10
C ASN A 181 10.12 8.06 -0.20
N LEU A 182 9.78 9.09 0.58
CA LEU A 182 8.47 9.74 0.50
C LEU A 182 8.26 10.42 -0.86
N MET A 183 9.25 11.12 -1.39
CA MET A 183 9.16 11.73 -2.73
C MET A 183 9.14 10.68 -3.84
N LEU A 184 9.95 9.63 -3.73
CA LEU A 184 9.96 8.51 -4.67
C LEU A 184 8.59 7.81 -4.72
N SER A 185 7.92 7.64 -3.57
CA SER A 185 6.56 7.06 -3.53
C SER A 185 5.51 7.91 -4.26
N LEU A 186 5.69 9.24 -4.29
CA LEU A 186 4.81 10.15 -5.03
C LEU A 186 5.12 10.14 -6.53
N TYR A 187 6.40 10.10 -6.90
CA TYR A 187 6.85 10.11 -8.29
C TYR A 187 6.67 8.78 -9.02
N SER A 188 6.71 7.66 -8.30
CA SER A 188 6.60 6.33 -8.86
C SER A 188 5.31 6.08 -9.67
N PRO A 189 4.09 6.28 -9.10
CA PRO A 189 2.85 6.08 -9.85
C PRO A 189 2.69 7.08 -11.00
N LEU A 190 3.36 8.24 -10.94
CA LEU A 190 3.36 9.26 -11.98
C LEU A 190 4.41 9.01 -13.08
N LYS A 191 5.25 7.97 -12.93
CA LYS A 191 6.34 7.62 -13.86
C LYS A 191 7.29 8.80 -14.12
N ARG A 192 7.52 9.64 -13.11
CA ARG A 192 8.38 10.83 -13.17
C ARG A 192 9.87 10.45 -13.17
N HIS A 193 10.32 9.86 -14.28
CA HIS A 193 11.67 9.31 -14.46
C HIS A 193 12.80 10.32 -14.23
N GLY A 194 12.65 11.55 -14.71
CA GLY A 194 13.67 12.60 -14.52
C GLY A 194 13.86 12.94 -13.04
N ASP A 195 12.77 13.10 -12.31
CA ASP A 195 12.78 13.44 -10.89
C ASP A 195 13.35 12.31 -10.03
N VAL A 196 13.05 11.05 -10.35
CA VAL A 196 13.67 9.89 -9.69
C VAL A 196 15.20 9.91 -9.85
N ASN A 197 15.71 10.16 -11.06
CA ASN A 197 17.16 10.25 -11.27
C ASN A 197 17.77 11.40 -10.47
N ASN A 198 17.14 12.57 -10.47
CA ASN A 198 17.60 13.73 -9.71
C ASN A 198 17.68 13.42 -8.21
N LEU A 199 16.66 12.77 -7.64
CA LEU A 199 16.66 12.36 -6.24
C LEU A 199 17.76 11.36 -5.92
N LEU A 200 18.00 10.36 -6.78
CA LEU A 200 19.05 9.37 -6.56
C LEU A 200 20.45 10.00 -6.64
N THR A 201 20.68 10.92 -7.57
CA THR A 201 21.94 11.68 -7.61
C THR A 201 22.10 12.56 -6.37
N GLU A 202 21.04 13.24 -5.94
CA GLU A 202 21.08 14.05 -4.72
C GLU A 202 21.34 13.19 -3.46
N MET A 203 20.83 11.96 -3.40
CA MET A 203 21.16 11.01 -2.33
C MET A 203 22.65 10.68 -2.32
N GLU A 204 23.24 10.37 -3.49
CA GLU A 204 24.67 10.10 -3.63
C GLU A 204 25.51 11.31 -3.18
N ASP A 205 25.16 12.52 -3.64
CA ASP A 205 25.85 13.77 -3.26
C ASP A 205 25.79 14.04 -1.75
N ASN A 206 24.67 13.69 -1.11
CA ASN A 206 24.48 13.80 0.34
C ASN A 206 25.03 12.60 1.13
N ASN A 207 25.71 11.64 0.48
CA ASN A 207 26.23 10.41 1.08
C ASN A 207 25.14 9.57 1.78
N VAL A 208 23.94 9.53 1.20
CA VAL A 208 22.81 8.72 1.67
C VAL A 208 22.69 7.49 0.77
N GLU A 209 22.91 6.31 1.33
CA GLU A 209 22.76 5.06 0.57
C GLU A 209 21.26 4.74 0.32
N PRO A 210 20.90 4.27 -0.90
CA PRO A 210 19.58 3.73 -1.18
C PRO A 210 19.23 2.54 -0.28
N ASP A 211 18.02 2.54 0.28
CA ASP A 211 17.48 1.38 1.01
C ASP A 211 16.52 0.54 0.14
N ASP A 212 15.95 -0.51 0.73
CA ASP A 212 15.00 -1.38 0.05
C ASP A 212 13.83 -0.59 -0.57
N LEU A 213 13.30 0.42 0.13
CA LEU A 213 12.19 1.23 -0.37
C LEU A 213 12.64 2.14 -1.51
N THR A 214 13.83 2.73 -1.41
CA THR A 214 14.43 3.54 -2.49
C THR A 214 14.51 2.74 -3.77
N ALA A 215 15.07 1.53 -3.68
CA ALA A 215 15.28 0.67 -4.84
C ALA A 215 13.98 0.21 -5.50
N ASN A 216 12.99 -0.22 -4.71
CA ASN A 216 11.72 -0.68 -5.24
C ASN A 216 11.01 0.44 -6.02
N HIS A 217 10.94 1.65 -5.47
CA HIS A 217 10.34 2.78 -6.20
C HIS A 217 11.11 3.16 -7.47
N ALA A 218 12.44 3.23 -7.40
CA ALA A 218 13.25 3.57 -8.57
C ALA A 218 13.08 2.54 -9.70
N LEU A 219 13.15 1.25 -9.37
CA LEU A 219 13.02 0.15 -10.32
C LEU A 219 11.61 0.08 -10.93
N LEU A 220 10.56 0.37 -10.16
CA LEU A 220 9.19 0.48 -10.69
C LEU A 220 9.10 1.55 -11.78
N VAL A 221 9.73 2.73 -11.57
CA VAL A 221 9.72 3.79 -12.58
C VAL A 221 10.52 3.40 -13.82
N TYR A 222 11.74 2.88 -13.64
CA TYR A 222 12.55 2.44 -14.78
C TYR A 222 11.86 1.34 -15.59
N ALA A 223 11.24 0.36 -14.92
CA ALA A 223 10.45 -0.69 -15.57
C ALA A 223 9.25 -0.11 -16.34
N ALA A 224 8.52 0.83 -15.73
CA ALA A 224 7.34 1.45 -16.34
C ALA A 224 7.65 2.24 -17.62
N VAL A 225 8.84 2.83 -17.72
CA VAL A 225 9.32 3.51 -18.95
C VAL A 225 10.21 2.61 -19.83
N SER A 226 10.42 1.36 -19.41
CA SER A 226 11.27 0.38 -20.09
C SER A 226 12.73 0.83 -20.27
N ASP A 227 13.28 1.59 -19.31
CA ASP A 227 14.71 1.94 -19.28
C ASP A 227 15.53 0.78 -18.68
N ILE A 228 15.77 -0.22 -19.52
CA ILE A 228 16.51 -1.43 -19.16
C ILE A 228 17.93 -1.10 -18.68
N LYS A 229 18.56 -0.10 -19.29
CA LYS A 229 19.93 0.29 -18.94
C LYS A 229 20.00 0.86 -17.53
N ALA A 230 19.06 1.74 -17.16
CA ALA A 230 18.97 2.27 -15.80
C ALA A 230 18.64 1.16 -14.79
N MET A 231 17.71 0.25 -15.10
CA MET A 231 17.38 -0.91 -14.26
C MET A 231 18.62 -1.76 -13.95
N GLU A 232 19.38 -2.15 -14.97
CA GLU A 232 20.55 -3.01 -14.83
C GLU A 232 21.69 -2.32 -14.09
N LYS A 233 21.95 -1.04 -14.42
CA LYS A 233 22.94 -0.23 -13.71
C LYS A 233 22.59 -0.15 -12.22
N PHE A 234 21.33 0.16 -11.90
CA PHE A 234 20.87 0.29 -10.54
C PHE A 234 20.97 -1.04 -9.77
N LEU A 235 20.51 -2.15 -10.35
CA LEU A 235 20.63 -3.49 -9.75
C LEU A 235 22.08 -3.90 -9.48
N SER A 236 22.97 -3.66 -10.45
CA SER A 236 24.38 -4.05 -10.34
C SER A 236 25.10 -3.32 -9.19
N SER A 237 24.68 -2.09 -8.90
CA SER A 237 25.23 -1.25 -7.85
C SER A 237 24.62 -1.57 -6.46
N ASN A 238 23.47 -2.24 -6.43
CA ASN A 238 22.65 -2.43 -5.23
C ASN A 238 22.28 -3.90 -4.96
N GLN A 239 23.27 -4.81 -5.06
CA GLN A 239 23.04 -6.27 -5.04
C GLN A 239 22.45 -6.82 -3.73
N ARG A 240 22.58 -6.09 -2.61
CA ARG A 240 22.09 -6.51 -1.29
C ARG A 240 20.64 -6.12 -1.03
N ILE A 241 20.04 -5.31 -1.90
CA ILE A 241 18.70 -4.77 -1.69
C ILE A 241 17.63 -5.85 -1.91
N LYS A 242 16.69 -5.91 -0.97
CA LYS A 242 15.53 -6.79 -1.03
C LYS A 242 14.47 -6.17 -1.93
N LEU A 243 14.22 -6.83 -3.04
CA LEU A 243 13.12 -6.49 -3.95
C LEU A 243 11.80 -7.06 -3.44
N GLU A 244 10.73 -6.32 -3.70
CA GLU A 244 9.36 -6.80 -3.55
C GLU A 244 8.94 -7.60 -4.78
N TRP A 245 7.98 -8.51 -4.59
CA TRP A 245 7.47 -9.37 -5.68
C TRP A 245 6.86 -8.53 -6.81
N GLY A 246 6.16 -7.43 -6.48
CA GLY A 246 5.54 -6.53 -7.45
C GLY A 246 6.58 -5.83 -8.34
N THR A 247 7.67 -5.36 -7.74
CA THR A 247 8.81 -4.80 -8.48
C THR A 247 9.39 -5.83 -9.44
N CYS A 248 9.62 -7.07 -9.00
CA CYS A 248 10.13 -8.12 -9.88
C CYS A 248 9.19 -8.41 -11.07
N ILE A 249 7.87 -8.40 -10.86
CA ILE A 249 6.88 -8.56 -11.94
C ILE A 249 6.99 -7.44 -12.98
N ASP A 250 7.06 -6.18 -12.56
CA ASP A 250 7.12 -5.07 -13.50
C ASP A 250 8.47 -5.03 -14.24
N MET A 251 9.56 -5.41 -13.56
CA MET A 251 10.84 -5.63 -14.21
C MET A 251 10.79 -6.75 -15.24
N ALA A 252 10.10 -7.86 -14.95
CA ALA A 252 9.92 -8.96 -15.91
C ALA A 252 9.18 -8.50 -17.18
N LYS A 253 8.08 -7.75 -17.02
CA LYS A 253 7.35 -7.15 -18.14
C LYS A 253 8.23 -6.21 -18.97
N ALA A 254 9.05 -5.39 -18.31
CA ALA A 254 9.98 -4.49 -19.00
C ALA A 254 11.02 -5.26 -19.83
N TYR A 255 11.66 -6.29 -19.24
CA TYR A 255 12.59 -7.16 -19.97
C TYR A 255 11.94 -7.89 -21.14
N LEU A 256 10.71 -8.38 -20.96
CA LEU A 256 9.97 -9.03 -22.04
C LEU A 256 9.71 -8.06 -23.20
N LYS A 257 9.28 -6.83 -22.90
CA LYS A 257 9.06 -5.78 -23.90
C LYS A 257 10.34 -5.38 -24.65
N SER A 258 11.51 -5.47 -24.00
CA SER A 258 12.80 -5.24 -24.66
C SER A 258 13.37 -6.48 -25.38
N GLY A 259 12.63 -7.59 -25.41
CA GLY A 259 13.04 -8.84 -26.06
C GLY A 259 14.01 -9.71 -25.26
N SER A 260 14.23 -9.41 -23.97
CA SER A 260 15.13 -10.17 -23.08
C SER A 260 14.36 -11.22 -22.28
N THR A 261 13.92 -12.28 -22.95
CA THR A 261 13.11 -13.35 -22.34
C THR A 261 13.77 -14.03 -21.15
N GLU A 262 15.08 -14.35 -21.25
CA GLU A 262 15.82 -14.99 -20.17
C GLU A 262 15.81 -14.17 -18.88
N LYS A 263 16.00 -12.85 -18.98
CA LYS A 263 15.97 -11.94 -17.82
C LYS A 263 14.55 -11.79 -17.27
N SER A 264 13.53 -11.80 -18.14
CA SER A 264 12.14 -11.83 -17.71
C SER A 264 11.86 -13.07 -16.85
N LEU A 265 12.19 -14.26 -17.36
CA LEU A 265 12.01 -15.53 -16.63
C LEU A 265 12.76 -15.55 -15.30
N ALA A 266 14.00 -15.04 -15.27
CA ALA A 266 14.77 -14.92 -14.03
C ALA A 266 14.05 -14.06 -12.98
N MET A 267 13.41 -12.95 -13.40
CA MET A 267 12.61 -12.12 -12.49
C MET A 267 11.30 -12.80 -12.06
N LEU A 268 10.66 -13.59 -12.92
CA LEU A 268 9.46 -14.36 -12.55
C LEU A 268 9.78 -15.44 -11.50
N HIS A 269 10.85 -16.21 -11.71
CA HIS A 269 11.30 -17.17 -10.70
C HIS A 269 11.70 -16.49 -9.38
N ARG A 270 12.34 -15.32 -9.45
CA ARG A 270 12.62 -14.52 -8.24
C ARG A 270 11.34 -14.08 -7.55
N THR A 271 10.32 -13.69 -8.31
CA THR A 271 9.00 -13.31 -7.77
C THR A 271 8.40 -14.46 -6.98
N GLU A 272 8.38 -15.68 -7.52
CA GLU A 272 7.84 -16.87 -6.84
C GLU A 272 8.46 -17.10 -5.46
N LEU A 273 9.76 -16.83 -5.29
CA LEU A 273 10.47 -16.96 -4.02
C LEU A 273 10.13 -15.86 -3.00
N LEU A 274 9.58 -14.73 -3.45
CA LEU A 274 9.29 -13.55 -2.63
C LEU A 274 7.83 -13.47 -2.16
N VAL A 275 6.94 -14.27 -2.74
CA VAL A 275 5.50 -14.20 -2.48
C VAL A 275 5.19 -14.62 -1.04
N ASP A 276 4.65 -13.69 -0.24
CA ASP A 276 4.14 -13.98 1.09
C ASP A 276 2.71 -14.55 1.05
N CYS A 277 2.24 -15.10 2.18
CA CYS A 277 0.93 -15.72 2.28
C CYS A 277 -0.25 -14.78 1.97
N ALA A 278 -0.15 -13.49 2.32
CA ALA A 278 -1.20 -12.51 2.10
C ALA A 278 -1.26 -12.06 0.64
N SER A 279 -0.10 -11.97 -0.01
CA SER A 279 0.02 -11.55 -1.42
C SER A 279 -0.11 -12.70 -2.43
N ARG A 280 -0.34 -13.94 -1.98
CA ARG A 280 -0.25 -15.14 -2.84
C ARG A 280 -1.17 -15.10 -4.06
N LYS A 281 -2.45 -14.77 -3.87
CA LYS A 281 -3.42 -14.72 -4.98
C LYS A 281 -3.05 -13.66 -6.02
N PRO A 282 -2.88 -12.36 -5.66
CA PRO A 282 -2.53 -11.35 -6.66
C PRO A 282 -1.17 -11.59 -7.30
N ALA A 283 -0.19 -12.14 -6.57
CA ALA A 283 1.12 -12.47 -7.13
C ALA A 283 1.04 -13.60 -8.17
N TYR A 284 0.29 -14.67 -7.89
CA TYR A 284 0.09 -15.75 -8.85
C TYR A 284 -0.73 -15.32 -10.07
N GLU A 285 -1.73 -14.46 -9.89
CA GLU A 285 -2.46 -13.85 -11.01
C GLU A 285 -1.53 -13.04 -11.93
N ALA A 286 -0.63 -12.25 -11.34
CA ALA A 286 0.38 -11.52 -12.10
C ALA A 286 1.41 -12.45 -12.78
N LEU A 287 1.87 -13.49 -12.08
CA LEU A 287 2.79 -14.50 -12.62
C LEU A 287 2.18 -15.23 -13.82
N MET A 288 0.93 -15.70 -13.73
CA MET A 288 0.24 -16.33 -14.85
C MET A 288 0.16 -15.41 -16.07
N SER A 289 -0.15 -14.12 -15.86
CA SER A 289 -0.17 -13.15 -16.95
C SER A 289 1.18 -13.05 -17.64
N VAL A 290 2.29 -12.85 -16.90
CA VAL A 290 3.60 -12.64 -17.53
C VAL A 290 4.17 -13.94 -18.09
N TYR A 291 3.98 -15.11 -17.46
CA TYR A 291 4.33 -16.39 -18.06
C TYR A 291 3.54 -16.65 -19.36
N GLY A 292 2.26 -16.25 -19.40
CA GLY A 292 1.44 -16.27 -20.60
C GLY A 292 1.97 -15.38 -21.72
N ASP A 293 2.45 -14.17 -21.39
CA ASP A 293 3.05 -13.26 -22.36
C ASP A 293 4.41 -13.76 -22.87
N VAL A 294 5.18 -14.48 -22.04
CA VAL A 294 6.45 -15.11 -22.45
C VAL A 294 6.20 -16.33 -23.35
N GLY A 295 5.11 -17.06 -23.14
CA GLY A 295 4.80 -18.31 -23.86
C GLY A 295 5.02 -19.59 -23.05
N GLU A 296 5.31 -19.50 -21.75
CA GLU A 296 5.60 -20.68 -20.90
C GLU A 296 4.32 -21.35 -20.42
N ARG A 297 3.73 -22.18 -21.29
CA ARG A 297 2.46 -22.89 -21.02
C ARG A 297 2.49 -23.72 -19.74
N GLU A 298 3.55 -24.49 -19.53
CA GLU A 298 3.65 -25.39 -18.37
C GLU A 298 3.71 -24.61 -17.05
N ASP A 299 4.40 -23.47 -17.02
CA ASP A 299 4.44 -22.60 -15.84
C ASP A 299 3.09 -21.95 -15.56
N VAL A 300 2.33 -21.54 -16.60
CA VAL A 300 0.97 -21.03 -16.41
C VAL A 300 0.08 -22.06 -15.70
N TYR A 301 0.10 -23.32 -16.14
CA TYR A 301 -0.66 -24.39 -15.46
C TYR A 301 -0.16 -24.67 -14.05
N ARG A 302 1.16 -24.71 -13.85
CA ARG A 302 1.77 -24.92 -12.53
C ARG A 302 1.34 -23.84 -11.54
N ILE A 303 1.43 -22.57 -11.92
CA ILE A 303 1.02 -21.44 -11.09
C ILE A 303 -0.50 -21.44 -10.86
N TRP A 304 -1.30 -21.80 -11.87
CA TRP A 304 -2.75 -21.94 -11.72
C TRP A 304 -3.14 -22.96 -10.64
N GLU A 305 -2.51 -24.14 -10.65
CA GLU A 305 -2.78 -25.15 -9.61
C GLU A 305 -2.39 -24.66 -8.21
N LEU A 306 -1.27 -23.92 -8.09
CA LEU A 306 -0.88 -23.29 -6.82
C LEU A 306 -1.87 -22.21 -6.35
N HIS A 307 -2.42 -21.42 -7.28
CA HIS A 307 -3.47 -20.43 -6.99
C HIS A 307 -4.77 -21.09 -6.54
N LYS A 308 -5.21 -22.11 -7.29
CA LYS A 308 -6.43 -22.87 -7.01
C LYS A 308 -6.38 -23.51 -5.62
N ASN A 309 -5.23 -24.06 -5.23
CA ASN A 309 -5.00 -24.62 -3.88
C ASN A 309 -5.08 -23.57 -2.76
N ALA A 310 -4.86 -22.29 -3.06
CA ALA A 310 -5.08 -21.17 -2.13
C ALA A 310 -6.53 -20.66 -2.12
N GLY A 311 -7.42 -21.29 -2.87
CA GLY A 311 -8.85 -21.01 -2.99
C GLY A 311 -9.19 -20.27 -4.28
N SER A 312 -10.06 -20.86 -5.10
CA SER A 312 -10.50 -20.32 -6.39
C SER A 312 -11.17 -18.95 -6.27
N SER A 313 -10.92 -18.08 -7.25
CA SER A 313 -11.56 -16.77 -7.43
C SER A 313 -11.84 -16.51 -8.91
N ASN A 314 -12.81 -15.63 -9.20
CA ASN A 314 -13.09 -15.23 -10.57
C ASN A 314 -11.89 -14.54 -11.23
N GLU A 315 -11.13 -13.76 -10.44
CA GLU A 315 -9.90 -13.11 -10.87
C GLU A 315 -8.84 -14.12 -11.33
N GLY A 316 -8.66 -15.22 -10.59
CA GLY A 316 -7.75 -16.31 -10.95
C GLY A 316 -8.16 -16.97 -12.27
N TYR A 317 -9.43 -17.34 -12.41
CA TYR A 317 -9.96 -17.94 -13.65
C TYR A 317 -9.78 -17.03 -14.86
N ARG A 318 -10.06 -15.73 -14.70
CA ARG A 318 -9.85 -14.74 -15.75
C ARG A 318 -8.37 -14.64 -16.13
N ALA A 319 -7.47 -14.61 -15.14
CA ALA A 319 -6.03 -14.50 -15.37
C ALA A 319 -5.48 -15.71 -16.16
N VAL A 320 -5.81 -16.94 -15.74
CA VAL A 320 -5.34 -18.15 -16.44
C VAL A 320 -5.94 -18.28 -17.83
N ILE A 321 -7.23 -17.98 -18.03
CA ILE A 321 -7.87 -18.03 -19.36
C ILE A 321 -7.24 -16.99 -20.29
N SER A 322 -6.96 -15.79 -19.79
CA SER A 322 -6.26 -14.75 -20.56
C SER A 322 -4.85 -15.19 -20.96
N ALA A 323 -4.09 -15.78 -20.03
CA ALA A 323 -2.73 -16.26 -20.27
C ALA A 323 -2.70 -17.42 -21.28
N LEU A 324 -3.60 -18.40 -21.16
CA LEU A 324 -3.69 -19.50 -22.13
C LEU A 324 -4.11 -18.99 -23.51
N SER A 325 -4.99 -18.00 -23.56
CA SER A 325 -5.40 -17.35 -24.81
C SER A 325 -4.23 -16.60 -25.48
N SER A 326 -3.38 -15.92 -24.71
CA SER A 326 -2.20 -15.22 -25.26
C SER A 326 -1.15 -16.19 -25.80
N ILE A 327 -1.00 -17.37 -25.18
CA ILE A 327 -0.14 -18.46 -25.67
C ILE A 327 -0.73 -19.11 -26.95
N GLY A 328 -2.06 -19.06 -27.11
CA GLY A 328 -2.78 -19.76 -28.18
C GLY A 328 -3.33 -21.14 -27.78
N ASP A 329 -3.23 -21.53 -26.50
CA ASP A 329 -3.81 -22.75 -25.96
C ASP A 329 -5.31 -22.58 -25.66
N MET A 330 -6.11 -22.43 -26.72
CA MET A 330 -7.56 -22.25 -26.60
C MET A 330 -8.26 -23.50 -26.04
N GLU A 331 -7.71 -24.70 -26.30
CA GLU A 331 -8.30 -25.94 -25.79
C GLU A 331 -8.15 -26.03 -24.27
N GLY A 332 -6.98 -25.66 -23.76
CA GLY A 332 -6.76 -25.44 -22.33
C GLY A 332 -7.71 -24.40 -21.73
N ALA A 333 -7.82 -23.24 -22.36
CA ALA A 333 -8.71 -22.17 -21.90
C ALA A 333 -10.18 -22.61 -21.84
N GLU A 334 -10.65 -23.43 -22.79
CA GLU A 334 -11.99 -24.02 -22.77
C GLU A 334 -12.19 -24.97 -21.58
N VAL A 335 -11.20 -25.81 -21.26
CA VAL A 335 -11.26 -26.74 -20.13
C VAL A 335 -11.39 -25.97 -18.81
N ILE A 336 -10.56 -24.94 -18.62
CA ILE A 336 -10.59 -24.11 -17.41
C ILE A 336 -11.90 -23.30 -17.32
N TYR A 337 -12.44 -22.82 -18.45
CA TYR A 337 -13.75 -22.16 -18.47
C TYR A 337 -14.89 -23.09 -18.02
N ARG A 338 -14.88 -24.36 -18.44
CA ARG A 338 -15.89 -25.34 -18.00
C ARG A 338 -15.76 -25.66 -16.52
N GLU A 339 -14.53 -25.74 -16.00
CA GLU A 339 -14.28 -25.89 -14.57
C GLU A 339 -14.93 -24.74 -13.78
N TRP A 340 -14.76 -23.50 -14.25
CA TRP A 340 -15.39 -22.33 -13.66
C TRP A 340 -16.92 -22.38 -13.70
N GLU A 341 -17.51 -22.72 -14.85
CA GLU A 341 -18.97 -22.80 -15.04
C GLU A 341 -19.63 -23.80 -14.08
N LEU A 342 -18.91 -24.87 -13.74
CA LEU A 342 -19.35 -25.89 -12.78
C LEU A 342 -18.97 -25.57 -11.32
N GLY A 343 -18.00 -24.67 -11.11
CA GLY A 343 -17.33 -24.41 -9.84
C GLY A 343 -18.12 -23.62 -8.79
N GLY A 344 -19.36 -23.23 -9.08
CA GLY A 344 -20.26 -22.60 -8.11
C GLY A 344 -19.88 -21.18 -7.65
N LEU A 345 -18.90 -20.55 -8.30
CA LEU A 345 -18.53 -19.15 -8.04
C LEU A 345 -19.64 -18.19 -8.55
N PRO A 346 -19.76 -16.98 -7.97
CA PRO A 346 -20.68 -15.97 -8.50
C PRO A 346 -20.39 -15.69 -9.98
N PHE A 347 -21.44 -15.63 -10.79
CA PHE A 347 -21.29 -15.38 -12.23
C PHE A 347 -20.61 -14.03 -12.47
N ASP A 348 -19.59 -14.03 -13.33
CA ASP A 348 -18.84 -12.86 -13.76
C ASP A 348 -18.74 -12.89 -15.28
N ALA A 349 -19.38 -11.91 -15.93
CA ALA A 349 -19.43 -11.81 -17.38
C ALA A 349 -18.05 -11.55 -18.03
N SER A 350 -17.06 -11.09 -17.27
CA SER A 350 -15.72 -10.83 -17.80
C SER A 350 -14.99 -12.12 -18.18
N ILE A 351 -15.30 -13.25 -17.54
CA ILE A 351 -14.67 -14.56 -17.83
C ILE A 351 -15.05 -15.08 -19.23
N PRO A 352 -16.34 -15.27 -19.58
CA PRO A 352 -16.72 -15.67 -20.94
C PRO A 352 -16.28 -14.64 -21.98
N ASN A 353 -16.30 -13.34 -21.66
CA ASN A 353 -15.82 -12.30 -22.58
C ASN A 353 -14.31 -12.41 -22.86
N THR A 354 -13.51 -12.82 -21.87
CA THR A 354 -12.07 -13.04 -22.04
C THR A 354 -11.80 -14.20 -23.00
N LEU A 355 -12.52 -15.32 -22.84
CA LEU A 355 -12.41 -16.46 -23.74
C LEU A 355 -12.84 -16.12 -25.17
N ILE A 356 -13.95 -15.38 -25.33
CA ILE A 356 -14.44 -14.90 -26.62
C ILE A 356 -13.39 -13.98 -27.29
N SER A 357 -12.78 -13.08 -26.52
CA SER A 357 -11.72 -12.18 -27.01
C SER A 357 -10.51 -12.97 -27.51
N GLY A 358 -10.12 -14.04 -26.80
CA GLY A 358 -9.05 -14.95 -27.24
C GLY A 358 -9.33 -15.60 -28.60
N TYR A 359 -10.55 -16.10 -28.83
CA TYR A 359 -10.94 -16.65 -30.14
C TYR A 359 -10.89 -15.63 -31.27
N HIS A 360 -11.34 -14.40 -31.01
CA HIS A 360 -11.28 -13.33 -31.99
C HIS A 360 -9.83 -12.98 -32.35
N ALA A 361 -8.94 -12.88 -31.35
CA ALA A 361 -7.53 -12.58 -31.57
C ALA A 361 -6.82 -13.63 -32.46
N LEU A 362 -7.22 -14.90 -32.34
CA LEU A 362 -6.65 -16.01 -33.12
C LEU A 362 -7.40 -16.29 -34.44
N GLY A 363 -8.39 -15.48 -34.80
CA GLY A 363 -9.20 -15.67 -36.02
C GLY A 363 -10.05 -16.94 -36.02
N MET A 364 -10.32 -17.52 -34.85
CA MET A 364 -11.03 -18.80 -34.68
C MET A 364 -12.56 -18.61 -34.57
N GLU A 365 -13.13 -17.69 -35.35
CA GLU A 365 -14.55 -17.31 -35.27
C GLU A 365 -15.53 -18.46 -35.52
N ARG A 366 -15.09 -19.52 -36.20
CA ARG A 366 -15.92 -20.71 -36.46
C ARG A 366 -16.29 -21.44 -35.17
N ARG A 367 -15.42 -21.43 -34.15
CA ARG A 367 -15.71 -22.06 -32.84
C ARG A 367 -16.73 -21.26 -32.01
N LEU A 368 -16.87 -19.95 -32.27
CA LEU A 368 -17.90 -19.11 -31.60
C LEU A 368 -19.34 -19.44 -32.05
N ARG A 369 -19.50 -20.07 -33.22
CA ARG A 369 -20.82 -20.35 -33.82
C ARG A 369 -21.38 -21.73 -33.47
N ASN A 370 -20.55 -22.61 -32.90
CA ASN A 370 -20.89 -24.00 -32.58
C ASN A 370 -21.16 -24.22 -31.07
#